data_AF-A0A7C7W1V6-F1
#
_entry.id   AF-A0A7C7W1V6-F1
#
_cell.length_a   1.000
_cell.length_b   1.000
_cell.length_c   1.000
_cell.angle_alpha   90.00
_cell.angle_beta   90.00
_cell.angle_gamma   90.00
#
_symmetry.space_group_name_H-M   'P 1'
#
loop_
_entity.id
_entity.type
_entity.pdbx_description
1 polymer ?
#
loop_
_entity_poly.entity_id
_entity_poly.type
_entity_poly.pdbx_seq_one_letter_code
_entity_poly.pdbx_strand_id
1 'polypeptide(L)'
;MAVKNFSLKDIQFLADSYSRSGDQVAVVLFQTIQTFYPPGKNPENRAPIDPLEVLKELKKKSILPPENKDQGLSWLNSLRKKLNRELFDIISSQGNPAELIIGPEYTFIQVV
;
A
#
# COMPACT_ATOMS: atom_id res chain seq x y z
N MET A 1 15.07 -17.07 -1.92
CA MET A 1 14.65 -15.80 -1.29
C MET A 1 13.28 -16.03 -0.69
N ALA A 2 13.15 -15.94 0.63
CA ALA A 2 11.88 -16.15 1.31
C ALA A 2 11.04 -14.87 1.17
N VAL A 3 10.14 -14.86 0.18
CA VAL A 3 9.13 -13.80 0.05
C VAL A 3 8.10 -14.07 1.15
N LYS A 4 8.22 -13.39 2.28
CA LYS A 4 7.16 -13.41 3.28
C LYS A 4 6.12 -12.38 2.86
N ASN A 5 4.92 -12.87 2.57
CA ASN A 5 3.82 -12.04 2.11
C ASN A 5 3.14 -11.40 3.32
N PHE A 6 2.69 -10.14 3.19
CA PHE A 6 2.09 -9.37 4.28
C PHE A 6 0.82 -10.02 4.84
N SER A 7 0.53 -9.76 6.12
CA SER A 7 -0.77 -10.02 6.71
C SER A 7 -1.64 -8.76 6.74
N LEU A 8 -2.96 -8.94 6.88
CA LEU A 8 -3.91 -7.83 7.10
C LEU A 8 -3.55 -6.94 8.30
N LYS A 9 -2.93 -7.53 9.35
CA LYS A 9 -2.50 -6.81 10.54
C LYS A 9 -1.36 -5.83 10.25
N ASP A 10 -0.46 -6.23 9.37
CA ASP A 10 0.67 -5.38 8.98
C ASP A 10 0.18 -4.18 8.15
N ILE A 11 -0.80 -4.39 7.25
CA ILE A 11 -1.44 -3.30 6.48
C ILE A 11 -2.19 -2.34 7.43
N GLN A 12 -2.83 -2.85 8.48
CA GLN A 12 -3.48 -2.04 9.51
C GLN A 12 -2.48 -1.23 10.33
N PHE A 13 -1.39 -1.86 10.78
CA PHE A 13 -0.33 -1.18 11.51
C PHE A 13 0.24 0.01 10.73
N LEU A 14 0.44 -0.14 9.42
CA LEU A 14 0.88 0.94 8.55
C LEU A 14 -0.15 2.06 8.46
N ALA A 15 -1.43 1.72 8.22
CA ALA A 15 -2.50 2.71 8.22
C ALA A 15 -2.56 3.50 9.53
N ASP A 16 -2.39 2.83 10.67
CA ASP A 16 -2.34 3.47 12.00
C ASP A 16 -1.12 4.36 12.17
N SER A 17 0.05 3.95 11.65
CA SER A 17 1.27 4.77 11.66
C SER A 17 1.09 6.06 10.86
N TYR A 18 0.53 5.97 9.66
CA TYR A 18 0.25 7.15 8.82
C TYR A 18 -0.87 8.03 9.39
N SER A 19 -1.83 7.44 10.09
CA SER A 19 -2.86 8.19 10.83
C SER A 19 -2.23 9.06 11.92
N ARG A 20 -1.22 8.53 12.63
CA ARG A 20 -0.48 9.28 13.65
C ARG A 20 0.41 10.37 13.05
N SER A 21 0.95 10.17 11.84
CA SER A 21 1.76 11.19 11.15
C SER A 21 0.93 12.26 10.43
N GLY A 22 -0.38 12.05 10.31
CA GLY A 22 -1.31 12.97 9.62
C GLY A 22 -1.33 12.82 8.10
N ASP A 23 -0.72 11.78 7.52
CA ASP A 23 -0.76 11.54 6.07
C ASP A 23 -2.07 10.82 5.69
N GLN A 24 -3.14 11.62 5.55
CA GLN A 24 -4.47 11.14 5.19
C GLN A 24 -4.50 10.42 3.83
N VAL A 25 -3.62 10.78 2.89
CA VAL A 25 -3.53 10.15 1.57
C VAL A 25 -3.01 8.73 1.70
N ALA A 26 -1.96 8.53 2.49
CA ALA A 26 -1.42 7.22 2.80
C ALA A 26 -2.46 6.33 3.52
N VAL A 27 -3.12 6.87 4.55
CA VAL A 27 -4.16 6.16 5.31
C VAL A 27 -5.26 5.62 4.39
N VAL A 28 -5.81 6.47 3.53
CA VAL A 28 -6.90 6.08 2.63
C VAL A 28 -6.41 5.10 1.57
N LEU A 29 -5.18 5.21 1.08
CA LEU A 29 -4.60 4.20 0.19
C LEU A 29 -4.52 2.84 0.86
N PHE A 30 -3.98 2.75 2.09
CA PHE A 30 -3.90 1.47 2.80
C PHE A 30 -5.28 0.91 3.12
N GLN A 31 -6.23 1.74 3.54
CA GLN A 31 -7.61 1.31 3.74
C GLN A 31 -8.25 0.81 2.44
N THR A 32 -7.96 1.47 1.31
CA THR A 32 -8.44 1.04 -0.02
C THR A 32 -7.86 -0.31 -0.37
N ILE A 33 -6.54 -0.49 -0.23
CA ILE A 33 -5.87 -1.77 -0.44
C ILE A 33 -6.45 -2.86 0.49
N GLN A 34 -6.74 -2.54 1.75
CA GLN A 34 -7.41 -3.46 2.69
C GLN A 34 -8.78 -3.93 2.19
N THR A 35 -9.57 -3.10 1.49
CA THR A 35 -10.89 -3.52 0.98
C THR A 35 -10.82 -4.64 -0.06
N PHE A 36 -9.68 -4.80 -0.74
CA PHE A 36 -9.45 -5.90 -1.67
C PHE A 36 -9.16 -7.23 -0.94
N TYR A 37 -8.96 -7.21 0.38
CA TYR A 37 -8.74 -8.38 1.22
C TYR A 37 -9.93 -8.59 2.16
N PRO A 38 -10.71 -9.69 2.03
CA PRO A 38 -11.77 -9.99 2.97
C PRO A 38 -11.19 -10.33 4.34
N PRO A 39 -11.92 -10.01 5.42
CA PRO A 39 -11.49 -10.28 6.78
C PRO A 39 -11.11 -11.75 6.97
N GLY A 40 -9.95 -12.01 7.55
CA GLY A 40 -9.48 -13.37 7.86
C GLY A 40 -8.85 -14.14 6.70
N LYS A 41 -8.67 -13.55 5.50
CA LYS A 41 -7.89 -14.16 4.41
C LYS A 41 -6.49 -13.56 4.31
N ASN A 42 -5.49 -14.44 4.26
CA ASN A 42 -4.10 -14.07 4.03
C ASN A 42 -3.93 -13.47 2.62
N PRO A 43 -3.28 -12.29 2.50
CA PRO A 43 -2.88 -11.68 1.21
C PRO A 43 -1.97 -12.57 0.37
N GLU A 44 -1.33 -13.56 0.98
CA GLU A 44 -0.24 -14.37 0.42
C GLU A 44 -0.57 -15.18 -0.84
N ASN A 45 -1.85 -15.34 -1.18
CA ASN A 45 -2.29 -16.21 -2.28
C ASN A 45 -3.31 -15.54 -3.20
N ARG A 46 -3.35 -14.20 -3.22
CA ARG A 46 -4.29 -13.45 -4.03
C ARG A 46 -3.66 -12.91 -5.30
N ALA A 47 -4.52 -12.81 -6.30
CA ALA A 47 -4.21 -12.16 -7.55
C ALA A 47 -3.72 -10.72 -7.30
N PRO A 48 -2.78 -10.24 -8.14
CA PRO A 48 -2.41 -8.83 -8.16
C PRO A 48 -3.64 -7.93 -8.22
N ILE A 49 -3.59 -6.80 -7.51
CA ILE A 49 -4.65 -5.80 -7.54
C ILE A 49 -4.35 -4.85 -8.70
N ASP A 50 -5.33 -4.67 -9.59
CA ASP A 50 -5.19 -3.73 -10.71
C ASP A 50 -5.06 -2.29 -10.16
N PRO A 51 -3.97 -1.56 -10.48
CA PRO A 51 -3.82 -0.15 -10.14
C PRO A 51 -5.01 0.73 -10.55
N LEU A 52 -5.72 0.38 -11.63
CA LEU A 52 -6.92 1.09 -12.06
C LEU A 52 -8.10 0.89 -11.10
N GLU A 53 -8.23 -0.28 -10.48
CA GLU A 53 -9.25 -0.51 -9.45
C GLU A 53 -8.92 0.28 -8.19
N VAL A 54 -7.65 0.29 -7.78
CA VAL A 54 -7.19 1.13 -6.65
C VAL A 54 -7.49 2.60 -6.91
N LEU A 55 -7.20 3.10 -8.12
CA LEU A 55 -7.47 4.49 -8.50
C LEU A 55 -8.97 4.82 -8.45
N LYS A 56 -9.84 3.90 -8.90
CA LYS A 56 -11.31 4.08 -8.86
C LYS A 56 -11.82 4.17 -7.42
N GLU A 57 -11.34 3.30 -6.53
CA GLU A 57 -11.74 3.32 -5.13
C GLU A 57 -11.23 4.57 -4.39
N LEU A 58 -10.02 5.04 -4.71
CA LEU A 58 -9.51 6.31 -4.19
C LEU A 58 -10.37 7.50 -4.60
N LYS A 59 -10.80 7.56 -5.88
CA LYS A 59 -11.72 8.60 -6.38
C LYS A 59 -13.06 8.58 -5.61
N LYS A 60 -13.59 7.39 -5.27
CA LYS A 60 -14.82 7.28 -4.46
C LYS A 60 -14.65 7.79 -3.04
N LYS A 61 -13.46 7.65 -2.46
CA LYS A 61 -13.13 8.09 -1.09
C LYS A 61 -12.74 9.57 -1.00
N SER A 62 -13.03 10.38 -2.03
CA SER A 62 -12.76 11.82 -2.08
C SER A 62 -11.28 12.21 -1.99
N ILE A 63 -10.36 11.27 -2.24
CA ILE A 63 -9.03 11.66 -2.68
C ILE A 63 -9.20 12.10 -4.13
N LEU A 64 -8.67 13.27 -4.47
CA LEU A 64 -8.71 13.84 -5.82
C LEU A 64 -7.40 13.49 -6.54
N PRO A 65 -7.22 12.25 -7.06
CA PRO A 65 -6.18 12.03 -8.04
C PRO A 65 -6.54 12.83 -9.32
N PRO A 66 -5.56 13.05 -10.21
CA PRO A 66 -5.80 13.68 -11.50
C PRO A 66 -7.00 13.06 -12.25
N GLU A 67 -7.80 13.91 -12.92
CA GLU A 67 -8.97 13.46 -13.68
C GLU A 67 -8.57 12.49 -14.80
N ASN A 68 -7.46 12.81 -15.49
CA ASN A 68 -6.91 12.00 -16.55
C ASN A 68 -6.38 10.65 -16.00
N LYS A 69 -6.75 9.56 -16.68
CA LYS A 69 -6.39 8.18 -16.31
C LYS A 69 -4.87 7.96 -16.22
N ASP A 70 -4.11 8.41 -17.22
CA ASP A 70 -2.66 8.22 -17.30
C ASP A 70 -1.94 9.06 -16.23
N GLN A 71 -2.42 10.28 -16.00
CA GLN A 71 -1.92 11.13 -14.91
C GLN A 71 -2.27 10.53 -13.54
N GLY A 72 -3.46 9.94 -13.40
CA GLY A 72 -3.90 9.25 -12.18
C GLY A 72 -3.04 8.03 -11.86
N LEU A 73 -2.71 7.21 -12.86
CA LEU A 73 -1.78 6.09 -12.73
C LEU A 73 -0.36 6.54 -12.38
N SER A 74 0.13 7.61 -13.01
CA SER A 74 1.45 8.18 -12.73
C SER A 74 1.54 8.75 -11.30
N TRP A 75 0.51 9.48 -10.86
CA TRP A 75 0.36 9.96 -9.48
C TRP A 75 0.33 8.80 -8.49
N LEU A 76 -0.47 7.78 -8.79
CA LEU A 76 -0.63 6.60 -7.95
C LEU A 76 0.68 5.78 -7.82
N ASN A 77 1.46 5.67 -8.90
CA ASN A 77 2.80 5.07 -8.87
C ASN A 77 3.82 5.92 -8.10
N SER A 78 3.71 7.25 -8.18
CA SER A 78 4.57 8.17 -7.43
C SER A 78 4.29 8.08 -5.93
N LEU A 79 3.00 8.03 -5.55
CA LEU A 79 2.57 7.79 -4.18
C LEU A 79 3.10 6.44 -3.66
N ARG A 80 2.97 5.38 -4.45
CA ARG A 80 3.53 4.05 -4.12
C ARG A 80 5.03 4.12 -3.82
N LYS A 81 5.82 4.78 -4.69
CA LYS A 81 7.28 4.91 -4.49
C LYS A 81 7.63 5.70 -3.24
N LYS A 82 6.90 6.80 -2.97
CA LYS A 82 7.06 7.60 -1.76
C LYS A 82 6.84 6.71 -0.52
N LEU A 83 5.73 5.98 -0.50
CA LEU A 83 5.37 5.11 0.62
C LEU A 83 6.37 3.96 0.80
N ASN A 84 6.87 3.35 -0.28
CA ASN A 84 7.91 2.30 -0.15
C ASN A 84 9.17 2.82 0.56
N ARG A 85 9.56 4.06 0.28
CA ARG A 85 10.70 4.69 0.95
C ARG A 85 10.43 4.95 2.43
N GLU A 86 9.26 5.49 2.75
CA GLU A 86 8.86 5.74 4.15
C GLU A 86 8.68 4.42 4.93
N LEU A 87 8.15 3.38 4.29
CA LEU A 87 8.06 2.05 4.86
C LEU A 87 9.44 1.50 5.19
N PHE A 88 10.37 1.55 4.22
CA PHE A 88 11.74 1.12 4.44
C PHE A 88 12.38 1.82 5.64
N ASP A 89 12.18 3.14 5.77
CA ASP A 89 12.71 3.92 6.91
C ASP A 89 12.10 3.46 8.24
N ILE A 90 10.77 3.25 8.29
CA ILE A 90 10.06 2.77 9.50
C ILE A 90 10.58 1.38 9.92
N ILE A 91 10.73 0.46 8.98
CA ILE A 91 11.08 -0.94 9.27
C ILE A 91 12.58 -1.06 9.61
N SER A 92 13.43 -0.31 8.91
CA SER A 92 14.86 -0.21 9.23
C SER A 92 15.07 0.32 10.64
N SER A 93 14.27 1.31 11.09
CA SER A 93 14.35 1.85 12.44
C SER A 93 13.95 0.85 13.54
N GLN A 94 13.17 -0.18 13.19
CA GLN A 94 12.77 -1.26 14.09
C GLN A 94 13.78 -2.42 14.15
N GLY A 95 14.94 -2.29 13.48
CA GLY A 95 16.00 -3.30 13.48
C GLY A 95 15.66 -4.54 12.64
N ASN A 96 14.66 -4.45 11.76
CA ASN A 96 14.29 -5.52 10.85
C ASN A 96 14.91 -5.22 9.46
N PRO A 97 15.89 -6.01 8.98
CA PRO A 97 16.63 -5.69 7.74
C PRO A 97 15.84 -5.96 6.46
N ALA A 98 14.61 -6.47 6.57
CA ALA A 98 13.82 -6.81 5.41
C ALA A 98 13.15 -5.58 4.80
N GLU A 99 13.50 -5.27 3.56
CA GLU A 99 12.92 -4.17 2.80
C GLU A 99 11.49 -4.55 2.38
N LEU A 100 10.49 -3.86 2.94
CA LEU A 100 9.09 -4.07 2.56
C LEU A 100 8.70 -3.06 1.49
N ILE A 101 8.21 -3.57 0.36
CA ILE A 101 7.81 -2.77 -0.79
C ILE A 101 6.40 -3.11 -1.25
N ILE A 102 5.67 -2.09 -1.66
CA ILE A 102 4.45 -2.20 -2.44
C ILE A 102 4.86 -2.34 -3.91
N GLY A 103 4.61 -3.51 -4.48
CA GLY A 103 4.80 -3.86 -5.88
C GLY A 103 3.89 -3.06 -6.82
N PRO A 104 4.20 -3.08 -8.14
CA PRO A 104 3.45 -2.31 -9.14
C PRO A 104 1.98 -2.72 -9.24
N GLU A 105 1.65 -3.93 -8.79
CA GLU A 105 0.30 -4.48 -8.72
C GLU A 105 -0.28 -4.47 -7.29
N TYR A 106 0.20 -3.56 -6.45
CA TYR A 106 -0.21 -3.42 -5.05
C TYR A 106 -0.04 -4.69 -4.20
N THR A 107 0.82 -5.59 -4.66
CA THR A 107 1.31 -6.72 -3.88
C THR A 107 2.34 -6.25 -2.87
N PHE A 108 2.25 -6.69 -1.64
CA PHE A 108 3.26 -6.38 -0.62
C PHE A 108 4.33 -7.45 -0.64
N ILE A 109 5.56 -7.05 -0.91
CA ILE A 109 6.70 -7.95 -1.07
C ILE A 109 7.69 -7.64 0.05
N GLN A 110 8.08 -8.68 0.80
CA GLN A 110 9.22 -8.62 1.70
C GLN A 110 10.47 -9.12 0.96
N VAL A 111 11.44 -8.23 0.80
CA VAL A 111 12.77 -8.55 0.27
C VAL A 111 13.68 -8.80 1.47
N VAL A 112 14.24 -10.02 1.56
CA VAL A 112 15.20 -10.45 2.59
C VAL A 112 16.57 -10.63 1.98
#